data_AF-A0A9W4JFG7-F1
#
_entry.id   AF-A0A9W4JFG7-F1
#
_cell.length_a   1.000
_cell.length_b   1.000
_cell.length_c   1.000
_cell.angle_alpha   90.00
_cell.angle_beta   90.00
_cell.angle_gamma   90.00
#
_symmetry.space_group_name_H-M   'P 1'
#
loop_
_entity.id
_entity.type
_entity.pdbx_description
1 polymer ?
#
loop_
_entity_poly.entity_id
_entity_poly.type
_entity_poly.pdbx_seq_one_letter_code
_entity_poly.pdbx_strand_id
1 'polypeptide(L)'
;MNYLDLAKNASLAQLHRRGSTNDSQYLGSNPKYGYTLSPEIVKAAKEVVESEKPAAWEVDYASIASKVNTKWNQGNNDTNAMIQKLSRLNGLEEYVYFEQPDGIQPQAQLKAGKRDTSSYWMASLEQNGASPFVEKGYKVWRNVMDYGAKGDGVTDDTTAINRAISDGNRCGANCKSSTIYPVVVWFLLGTYLVSSPVIQFYNTQLLGDPIDLPTILAASSFVGLGLITSDVYVGGSEEWYINTNNFLRSIKNFKMDITRTDQSAYVCAIHWQVAQGTSLENIEFYMVQNVAENTQQGIYMENGSGVFLADLTFVGGNFGAYFGNQQFTTSHLVFVNCNTALQVNWNWAWTMQDVVIESCGVGMVVTGGVSLAFLRPCRCIRRNRVVRRPKSPHLLTERQAGGSLSTGQSLGSLILVDAIIANTPTGIVTSLLAENSTSLLLQNVGFFNVKKSVTDNVLSKVLLAGGDEVLVDNWGFGRVTNSNGESSFINGANIPVMSRTESLLSTELSYVKPNFYTRRRPKYTNIGQSQIINLKSAGAKGDSVTDDTTTLNSVFAAAANMSSIVFVPYGVYRVTDTVKIPVGLES
;
A
#
# COMPACT_ATOMS: atom_id res chain seq x y z
N MET A 1 19.44 -1.37 29.44
CA MET A 1 20.28 -2.38 28.75
C MET A 1 20.22 -2.08 27.26
N ASN A 2 21.37 -2.08 26.60
CA ASN A 2 21.56 -1.54 25.24
C ASN A 2 20.92 -2.49 24.20
N TYR A 3 19.82 -2.07 23.56
CA TYR A 3 19.04 -2.90 22.61
C TYR A 3 19.42 -2.71 21.13
N LEU A 4 20.64 -2.24 20.85
CA LEU A 4 21.18 -2.05 19.49
C LEU A 4 22.14 -3.17 19.05
N ASP A 5 22.05 -4.35 19.64
CA ASP A 5 22.92 -5.46 19.24
C ASP A 5 22.46 -6.12 17.93
N LEU A 6 23.07 -5.66 16.83
CA LEU A 6 22.92 -6.19 15.47
C LEU A 6 23.23 -7.69 15.34
N ALA A 7 23.93 -8.29 16.32
CA ALA A 7 24.26 -9.72 16.29
C ALA A 7 23.05 -10.64 16.52
N LYS A 8 21.94 -10.13 17.10
CA LYS A 8 20.72 -10.94 17.34
C LYS A 8 19.68 -10.88 16.22
N ASN A 9 19.81 -9.94 15.28
CA ASN A 9 18.87 -9.81 14.15
C ASN A 9 19.40 -10.42 12.83
N ALA A 10 20.58 -11.06 12.86
CA ALA A 10 21.19 -11.68 11.70
C ALA A 10 21.02 -13.21 11.69
N SER A 11 19.79 -13.72 11.58
CA SER A 11 19.57 -15.15 11.29
C SER A 11 18.64 -15.44 10.10
N LEU A 12 18.48 -14.48 9.17
CA LEU A 12 17.81 -14.74 7.89
C LEU A 12 18.70 -15.39 6.81
N ALA A 13 19.96 -15.72 7.13
CA ALA A 13 20.91 -16.30 6.18
C ALA A 13 21.14 -17.82 6.33
N GLN A 14 20.15 -18.59 6.81
CA GLN A 14 20.22 -20.06 6.81
C GLN A 14 19.16 -20.69 5.90
N LEU A 15 19.23 -20.39 4.60
CA LEU A 15 18.66 -21.26 3.58
C LEU A 15 19.64 -22.41 3.31
N HIS A 16 19.39 -23.55 3.94
CA HIS A 16 20.12 -24.80 3.71
C HIS A 16 20.03 -25.22 2.22
N ARG A 17 21.18 -25.22 1.54
CA ARG A 17 21.39 -25.98 0.31
C ARG A 17 21.40 -27.47 0.67
N ARG A 18 20.28 -28.17 0.47
CA ARG A 18 20.20 -29.62 0.73
C ARG A 18 20.89 -30.39 -0.40
N GLY A 19 22.15 -30.75 -0.16
CA GLY A 19 22.77 -31.91 -0.79
C GLY A 19 22.13 -33.18 -0.25
N SER A 20 21.86 -34.13 -1.15
CA SER A 20 21.37 -35.48 -0.88
C SER A 20 22.16 -36.17 0.25
N THR A 21 21.46 -36.65 1.28
CA THR A 21 22.02 -37.51 2.32
C THR A 21 21.43 -38.91 2.20
N ASN A 22 22.27 -39.88 1.82
CA ASN A 22 22.21 -41.25 2.30
C ASN A 22 23.63 -41.62 2.70
N ASP A 23 23.89 -41.63 4.00
CA ASP A 23 24.60 -42.70 4.71
C ASP A 23 24.96 -42.23 6.13
N SER A 24 24.28 -42.84 7.09
CA SER A 24 24.66 -42.85 8.49
C SER A 24 25.82 -43.82 8.67
N GLN A 25 27.01 -43.34 9.06
CA GLN A 25 27.85 -43.92 10.11
C GLN A 25 29.23 -43.22 10.17
N TYR A 26 29.59 -42.79 11.40
CA TYR A 26 30.92 -42.46 11.90
C TYR A 26 31.86 -41.59 11.03
N LEU A 27 32.08 -40.33 11.43
CA LEU A 27 33.39 -39.65 11.55
C LEU A 27 33.21 -38.19 12.00
N GLY A 28 34.20 -37.69 12.74
CA GLY A 28 34.14 -36.51 13.59
C GLY A 28 33.97 -35.14 12.91
N SER A 29 33.74 -34.15 13.77
CA SER A 29 33.57 -32.73 13.49
C SER A 29 34.56 -32.17 12.46
N ASN A 30 34.04 -31.61 11.36
CA ASN A 30 34.77 -30.66 10.54
C ASN A 30 33.82 -29.60 9.94
N PRO A 31 33.91 -28.32 10.35
CA PRO A 31 33.06 -27.24 9.85
C PRO A 31 33.65 -26.72 8.54
N LYS A 32 33.03 -27.00 7.40
CA LYS A 32 33.46 -26.47 6.10
C LYS A 32 32.38 -25.60 5.46
N TYR A 33 32.58 -24.30 5.67
CA TYR A 33 32.15 -23.13 4.90
C TYR A 33 30.72 -22.63 5.06
N GLY A 34 30.43 -22.06 6.24
CA GLY A 34 29.65 -20.83 6.33
C GLY A 34 30.60 -19.70 6.71
N TYR A 35 30.83 -18.73 5.83
CA TYR A 35 31.54 -17.51 6.20
C TYR A 35 30.51 -16.52 6.75
N THR A 36 30.69 -16.07 7.98
CA THR A 36 29.92 -14.95 8.54
C THR A 36 30.78 -13.70 8.34
N LEU A 37 30.31 -12.77 7.50
CA LEU A 37 30.95 -11.46 7.39
C LEU A 37 30.73 -10.70 8.70
N SER A 38 31.74 -9.96 9.16
CA SER A 38 31.57 -9.11 10.33
C SER A 38 30.57 -7.98 10.00
N PRO A 39 29.78 -7.49 10.98
CA PRO A 39 28.84 -6.39 10.76
C PRO A 39 29.50 -5.14 10.16
N GLU A 40 30.77 -4.90 10.50
CA GLU A 40 31.56 -3.78 9.99
C GLU A 40 31.88 -3.94 8.49
N ILE A 41 32.20 -5.17 8.04
CA ILE A 41 32.45 -5.45 6.62
C ILE A 41 31.16 -5.34 5.81
N VAL A 42 30.04 -5.83 6.36
CA VAL A 42 28.72 -5.67 5.71
C VAL A 42 28.37 -4.19 5.59
N LYS A 43 28.59 -3.42 6.66
CA LYS A 43 28.36 -1.97 6.66
C LYS A 43 29.25 -1.25 5.64
N ALA A 44 30.56 -1.53 5.63
CA ALA A 44 31.49 -0.91 4.69
C ALA A 44 31.16 -1.28 3.23
N ALA A 45 30.79 -2.53 2.97
CA ALA A 45 30.35 -2.96 1.64
C ALA A 45 29.09 -2.21 1.19
N LYS A 46 28.11 -2.05 2.09
CA LYS A 46 26.91 -1.24 1.82
C LYS A 46 27.27 0.21 1.51
N GLU A 47 28.06 0.86 2.37
CA GLU A 47 28.49 2.24 2.18
C GLU A 47 29.21 2.44 0.85
N VAL A 48 30.04 1.48 0.42
CA VAL A 48 30.72 1.54 -0.88
C VAL A 48 29.73 1.39 -2.05
N VAL A 49 28.83 0.40 -2.00
CA VAL A 49 27.82 0.19 -3.06
C VAL A 49 26.84 1.37 -3.17
N GLU A 50 26.61 2.08 -2.07
CA GLU A 50 25.64 3.16 -1.96
C GLU A 50 26.27 4.57 -2.02
N SER A 51 27.61 4.65 -2.14
CA SER A 51 28.36 5.93 -2.12
C SER A 51 28.11 6.83 -3.34
N GLU A 52 27.63 6.26 -4.44
CA GLU A 52 27.32 7.00 -5.67
C GLU A 52 25.81 7.19 -5.83
N LYS A 53 25.42 8.36 -6.33
CA LYS A 53 24.05 8.58 -6.77
C LYS A 53 23.68 7.53 -7.83
N PRO A 54 22.57 6.81 -7.67
CA PRO A 54 22.15 5.84 -8.67
C PRO A 54 22.07 6.49 -10.05
N ALA A 55 22.59 5.79 -11.06
CA ALA A 55 22.42 6.17 -12.45
C ALA A 55 20.91 6.24 -12.78
N ALA A 56 20.50 7.29 -13.50
CA ALA A 56 19.14 7.41 -13.97
C ALA A 56 18.81 6.23 -14.89
N TRP A 57 17.65 5.60 -14.68
CA TRP A 57 17.17 4.55 -15.55
C TRP A 57 16.75 5.15 -16.91
N GLU A 58 16.82 4.36 -17.99
CA GLU A 58 16.29 4.79 -19.30
C GLU A 58 14.75 4.99 -19.28
N VAL A 59 14.07 4.32 -18.34
CA VAL A 59 12.60 4.41 -18.16
C VAL A 59 12.25 5.43 -17.09
N ASP A 60 11.46 6.42 -17.47
CA ASP A 60 10.88 7.41 -16.57
C ASP A 60 9.56 6.90 -15.97
N TYR A 61 9.66 6.18 -14.86
CA TYR A 61 8.50 5.61 -14.15
C TYR A 61 7.53 6.68 -13.66
N ALA A 62 8.03 7.83 -13.20
CA ALA A 62 7.20 8.93 -12.72
C ALA A 62 6.37 9.55 -13.85
N SER A 63 6.95 9.70 -15.06
CA SER A 63 6.20 10.15 -16.23
C SER A 63 5.12 9.14 -16.65
N ILE A 64 5.42 7.83 -16.59
CA ILE A 64 4.41 6.79 -16.87
C ILE A 64 3.25 6.89 -15.86
N ALA A 65 3.55 6.89 -14.56
CA ALA A 65 2.56 7.02 -13.50
C ALA A 65 1.72 8.29 -13.67
N SER A 66 2.36 9.44 -13.90
CA SER A 66 1.67 10.72 -14.12
C SER A 66 0.74 10.69 -15.33
N LYS A 67 1.17 10.18 -16.48
CA LYS A 67 0.33 10.08 -17.69
C LYS A 67 -0.90 9.22 -17.46
N VAL A 68 -0.70 8.08 -16.81
CA VAL A 68 -1.75 7.11 -16.50
C VAL A 68 -2.73 7.70 -15.48
N ASN A 69 -2.21 8.35 -14.45
CA ASN A 69 -3.01 9.07 -13.46
C ASN A 69 -3.81 10.20 -14.11
N THR A 70 -3.23 11.01 -15.01
CA THR A 70 -3.99 12.04 -15.74
C THR A 70 -5.07 11.44 -16.64
N LYS A 71 -4.82 10.28 -17.24
CA LYS A 71 -5.78 9.57 -18.09
C LYS A 71 -6.97 9.04 -17.28
N TRP A 72 -6.71 8.47 -16.09
CA TRP A 72 -7.71 7.70 -15.33
C TRP A 72 -8.21 8.38 -14.04
N ASN A 73 -7.62 9.49 -13.59
CA ASN A 73 -8.05 10.23 -12.38
C ASN A 73 -9.14 11.29 -12.65
N GLN A 74 -9.79 11.29 -13.81
CA GLN A 74 -10.82 12.27 -14.13
C GLN A 74 -11.99 12.22 -13.13
N GLY A 75 -12.50 13.38 -12.73
CA GLY A 75 -13.69 13.51 -11.89
C GLY A 75 -13.49 13.41 -10.37
N ASN A 76 -12.27 13.65 -9.89
CA ASN A 76 -11.98 13.65 -8.45
C ASN A 76 -11.88 15.09 -7.91
N ASN A 77 -12.94 15.58 -7.28
CA ASN A 77 -12.85 16.75 -6.40
C ASN A 77 -12.25 16.33 -5.04
N ASP A 78 -11.02 16.78 -4.75
CA ASP A 78 -10.34 16.53 -3.47
C ASP A 78 -11.18 17.10 -2.30
N THR A 79 -11.72 18.31 -2.47
CA THR A 79 -12.53 18.97 -1.45
C THR A 79 -13.85 19.52 -1.99
N ASN A 80 -14.91 19.38 -1.19
CA ASN A 80 -16.18 20.08 -1.36
C ASN A 80 -16.28 21.26 -0.37
N ALA A 81 -15.16 21.61 0.27
CA ALA A 81 -15.09 22.71 1.22
C ALA A 81 -15.63 23.98 0.55
N MET A 82 -16.62 24.59 1.20
CA MET A 82 -17.17 25.85 0.73
C MET A 82 -16.08 26.91 0.72
N ILE A 83 -16.08 27.76 -0.31
CA ILE A 83 -15.23 28.96 -0.33
C ILE A 83 -15.54 29.77 0.94
N GLN A 84 -14.51 30.08 1.73
CA GLN A 84 -14.67 30.78 2.99
C GLN A 84 -15.45 32.08 2.80
N LYS A 85 -16.61 32.18 3.47
CA LYS A 85 -17.48 33.36 3.42
C LYS A 85 -16.86 34.62 4.02
N LEU A 86 -15.78 34.48 4.79
CA LEU A 86 -15.12 35.56 5.53
C LEU A 86 -13.60 35.54 5.33
N SER A 87 -13.14 35.65 4.08
CA SER A 87 -11.79 36.14 3.82
C SER A 87 -11.85 37.65 3.69
N ARG A 88 -11.42 38.38 4.72
CA ARG A 88 -10.79 39.68 4.46
C ARG A 88 -9.33 39.35 4.20
N LEU A 89 -8.81 39.83 3.08
CA LEU A 89 -7.38 39.83 2.79
C LEU A 89 -6.67 40.59 3.92
N ASN A 90 -6.15 39.86 4.90
CA ASN A 90 -5.23 40.39 5.90
C ASN A 90 -3.83 40.31 5.28
N GLY A 91 -3.51 41.33 4.48
CA GLY A 91 -2.20 41.52 3.85
C GLY A 91 -1.09 41.72 4.87
N LEU A 92 -0.68 40.64 5.54
CA LEU A 92 0.39 40.58 6.53
C LEU A 92 0.92 39.14 6.67
N GLU A 93 1.55 38.64 5.61
CA GLU A 93 2.87 38.03 5.77
C GLU A 93 3.91 39.05 5.30
N GLU A 94 4.17 40.05 6.14
CA GLU A 94 5.44 40.76 6.36
C GLU A 94 5.13 41.98 7.23
N TYR A 95 5.66 42.02 8.45
CA TYR A 95 5.71 43.25 9.21
C TYR A 95 6.75 44.18 8.56
N VAL A 96 6.30 45.16 7.78
CA VAL A 96 7.09 46.35 7.46
C VAL A 96 6.28 47.60 7.81
N TYR A 97 6.86 48.45 8.65
CA TYR A 97 6.31 49.76 9.00
C TYR A 97 6.05 50.59 7.74
N PHE A 98 4.87 51.19 7.64
CA PHE A 98 4.44 52.01 6.50
C PHE A 98 4.99 53.44 6.64
N GLU A 99 5.79 53.89 5.67
CA GLU A 99 5.86 55.30 5.27
C GLU A 99 5.95 55.39 3.73
N GLN A 100 4.82 55.82 3.15
CA GLN A 100 4.50 56.52 1.89
C GLN A 100 5.34 56.42 0.57
N PRO A 101 4.68 56.68 -0.59
CA PRO A 101 4.97 56.05 -1.86
C PRO A 101 5.92 56.88 -2.73
N ASP A 102 6.78 56.21 -3.51
CA ASP A 102 7.15 56.61 -4.86
C ASP A 102 8.13 55.59 -5.47
N GLY A 103 7.88 55.17 -6.72
CA GLY A 103 8.93 54.70 -7.62
C GLY A 103 9.09 53.19 -7.81
N ILE A 104 8.75 52.77 -9.03
CA ILE A 104 9.09 51.53 -9.74
C ILE A 104 10.51 51.01 -9.41
N GLN A 105 10.66 49.73 -9.04
CA GLN A 105 11.90 48.93 -9.23
C GLN A 105 11.63 47.41 -9.38
N PRO A 106 12.53 46.66 -10.04
CA PRO A 106 12.20 45.47 -10.86
C PRO A 106 12.16 44.14 -10.10
N GLN A 107 11.52 43.13 -10.72
CA GLN A 107 11.51 41.72 -10.29
C GLN A 107 12.91 41.23 -9.88
N ALA A 108 13.15 41.12 -8.58
CA ALA A 108 14.33 40.45 -8.04
C ALA A 108 14.17 38.94 -8.24
N GLN A 109 15.10 38.35 -8.97
CA GLN A 109 15.27 36.91 -9.10
C GLN A 109 15.33 36.25 -7.72
N LEU A 110 14.39 35.35 -7.44
CA LEU A 110 14.41 34.45 -6.28
C LEU A 110 15.70 33.62 -6.31
N LYS A 111 16.68 34.01 -5.50
CA LYS A 111 17.80 33.15 -5.14
C LYS A 111 17.24 31.96 -4.37
N ALA A 112 17.49 30.75 -4.88
CA ALA A 112 17.17 29.50 -4.21
C ALA A 112 17.80 29.46 -2.82
N GLY A 113 16.96 29.55 -1.78
CA GLY A 113 17.33 29.39 -0.37
C GLY A 113 16.60 28.21 0.24
N LYS A 114 17.35 27.30 0.88
CA LYS A 114 16.98 26.15 1.74
C LYS A 114 15.72 25.32 1.38
N ARG A 115 15.95 24.03 1.09
CA ARG A 115 14.95 22.95 0.80
C ARG A 115 14.00 22.59 1.97
N ASP A 116 13.49 23.53 2.76
CA ASP A 116 13.11 23.22 4.15
C ASP A 116 11.64 23.47 4.56
N THR A 117 10.72 23.84 3.67
CA THR A 117 9.31 24.06 4.08
C THR A 117 8.33 23.50 3.07
N SER A 118 7.55 22.50 3.49
CA SER A 118 6.34 22.05 2.79
C SER A 118 5.28 23.14 2.86
N SER A 119 4.56 23.39 1.77
CA SER A 119 3.39 24.27 1.74
C SER A 119 2.11 23.57 2.21
N TYR A 120 2.18 22.28 2.54
CA TYR A 120 1.04 21.52 3.05
C TYR A 120 0.69 21.98 4.46
N TRP A 121 -0.58 22.32 4.68
CA TRP A 121 -1.05 22.94 5.92
C TRP A 121 -0.66 22.19 7.19
N MET A 122 -0.61 20.85 7.15
CA MET A 122 -0.31 20.07 8.34
C MET A 122 1.16 20.12 8.72
N ALA A 123 2.06 20.44 7.78
CA ALA A 123 3.48 20.57 8.07
C ALA A 123 3.80 21.81 8.92
N SER A 124 3.06 22.91 8.74
CA SER A 124 3.24 24.16 9.49
C SER A 124 2.30 24.32 10.69
N LEU A 125 1.27 23.49 10.81
CA LEU A 125 0.31 23.56 11.91
C LEU A 125 0.97 23.16 13.25
N GLU A 126 0.55 23.82 14.33
CA GLU A 126 0.98 23.46 15.69
C GLU A 126 0.63 22.00 16.01
N GLN A 127 1.65 21.18 16.27
CA GLN A 127 1.52 19.75 16.55
C GLN A 127 1.34 19.50 18.06
N ASN A 128 0.18 19.88 18.59
CA ASN A 128 -0.18 19.76 20.02
C ASN A 128 -1.00 18.49 20.36
N GLY A 129 -0.92 17.46 19.51
CA GLY A 129 -1.47 16.14 19.78
C GLY A 129 -0.76 15.45 20.95
N ALA A 130 -1.53 14.85 21.87
CA ALA A 130 -1.01 14.20 23.06
C ALA A 130 -1.88 13.01 23.46
N SER A 131 -1.24 11.90 23.83
CA SER A 131 -1.93 10.73 24.37
C SER A 131 -2.01 10.85 25.91
N PRO A 132 -3.20 10.89 26.52
CA PRO A 132 -3.33 11.11 27.96
C PRO A 132 -2.95 9.88 28.81
N PHE A 133 -2.80 8.71 28.19
CA PHE A 133 -2.54 7.45 28.88
C PHE A 133 -1.07 6.99 28.81
N VAL A 134 -0.18 7.82 28.26
CA VAL A 134 1.26 7.58 28.21
C VAL A 134 1.99 8.61 29.07
N GLU A 135 3.24 8.31 29.41
CA GLU A 135 4.13 9.22 30.13
C GLU A 135 4.20 10.60 29.46
N LYS A 136 4.25 11.64 30.31
CA LYS A 136 4.33 13.03 29.86
C LYS A 136 5.55 13.24 28.96
N GLY A 137 5.35 13.89 27.81
CA GLY A 137 6.41 14.18 26.85
C GLY A 137 6.47 13.24 25.65
N TYR A 138 5.60 12.22 25.59
CA TYR A 138 5.44 11.39 24.39
C TYR A 138 5.02 12.23 23.18
N LYS A 139 5.79 12.12 22.09
CA LYS A 139 5.55 12.84 20.83
C LYS A 139 4.72 12.02 19.87
N VAL A 140 3.52 12.49 19.54
CA VAL A 140 2.63 11.88 18.54
C VAL A 140 3.09 12.21 17.12
N TRP A 141 3.46 13.46 16.85
CA TRP A 141 3.98 13.90 15.55
C TRP A 141 5.50 13.83 15.52
N ARG A 142 6.07 13.27 14.44
CA ARG A 142 7.52 13.09 14.30
C ARG A 142 7.95 13.31 12.85
N ASN A 143 8.74 14.35 12.59
CA ASN A 143 9.38 14.52 11.29
C ASN A 143 10.65 13.66 11.23
N VAL A 144 10.80 12.83 10.21
CA VAL A 144 12.00 11.97 10.06
C VAL A 144 13.31 12.75 9.99
N MET A 145 13.28 13.99 9.50
CA MET A 145 14.46 14.86 9.44
C MET A 145 14.98 15.22 10.85
N ASP A 146 14.10 15.33 11.85
CA ASP A 146 14.47 15.58 13.25
C ASP A 146 15.22 14.38 13.87
N TYR A 147 15.09 13.20 13.26
CA TYR A 147 15.75 11.96 13.68
C TYR A 147 17.03 11.67 12.88
N GLY A 148 17.41 12.59 11.99
CA GLY A 148 18.66 12.55 11.24
C GLY A 148 18.55 12.09 9.79
N ALA A 149 17.33 11.85 9.29
CA ALA A 149 17.14 11.53 7.87
C ALA A 149 17.58 12.72 7.00
N LYS A 150 18.06 12.45 5.78
CA LYS A 150 18.53 13.45 4.83
C LYS A 150 17.62 13.61 3.63
N GLY A 151 16.99 12.53 3.16
CA GLY A 151 16.13 12.56 1.97
C GLY A 151 16.86 12.98 0.70
N ASP A 152 18.17 12.72 0.59
CA ASP A 152 19.03 13.15 -0.53
C ASP A 152 19.25 12.07 -1.61
N GLY A 153 18.72 10.86 -1.40
CA GLY A 153 18.83 9.69 -2.26
C GLY A 153 20.17 8.96 -2.20
N VAL A 154 21.06 9.35 -1.29
CA VAL A 154 22.42 8.80 -1.14
C VAL A 154 22.67 8.33 0.29
N THR A 155 22.31 9.15 1.28
CA THR A 155 22.43 8.78 2.69
C THR A 155 21.41 7.69 3.02
N ASP A 156 21.87 6.58 3.60
CA ASP A 156 20.98 5.54 4.11
C ASP A 156 20.20 6.08 5.33
N ASP A 157 18.92 6.37 5.10
CA ASP A 157 17.99 6.96 6.06
C ASP A 157 17.27 5.90 6.91
N THR A 158 17.54 4.61 6.69
CA THR A 158 16.83 3.50 7.34
C THR A 158 16.82 3.62 8.87
N THR A 159 17.98 3.94 9.45
CA THR A 159 18.12 4.05 10.91
C THR A 159 17.35 5.25 11.46
N ALA A 160 17.40 6.39 10.77
CA ALA A 160 16.70 7.59 11.20
C ALA A 160 15.18 7.42 11.15
N ILE A 161 14.67 6.81 10.07
CA ILE A 161 13.24 6.54 9.89
C ILE A 161 12.75 5.55 10.95
N ASN A 162 13.45 4.41 11.14
CA ASN A 162 13.06 3.43 12.14
C ASN A 162 13.13 4.01 13.57
N ARG A 163 14.07 4.91 13.86
CA ARG A 163 14.13 5.62 15.14
C ARG A 163 12.92 6.55 15.32
N ALA A 164 12.53 7.29 14.29
CA ALA A 164 11.32 8.12 14.33
C ALA A 164 10.08 7.27 14.61
N ILE A 165 10.00 6.06 14.03
CA ILE A 165 8.89 5.13 14.29
C ILE A 165 8.93 4.56 15.71
N SER A 166 10.09 4.14 16.22
CA SER A 166 10.19 3.37 17.47
C SER A 166 10.29 4.23 18.74
N ASP A 167 10.65 5.51 18.64
CA ASP A 167 10.90 6.39 19.79
C ASP A 167 9.70 6.44 20.77
N GLY A 168 9.97 6.60 22.06
CA GLY A 168 8.93 6.65 23.10
C GLY A 168 8.35 5.28 23.50
N ASN A 169 9.19 4.22 23.55
CA ASN A 169 8.85 2.89 24.08
C ASN A 169 7.54 2.30 23.53
N ARG A 170 7.39 2.37 22.20
CA ARG A 170 6.16 1.99 21.52
C ARG A 170 5.95 0.48 21.45
N CYS A 171 4.77 0.11 20.95
CA CYS A 171 4.34 -1.27 20.82
C CYS A 171 5.01 -2.00 19.64
N GLY A 172 6.23 -2.47 19.86
CA GLY A 172 7.02 -3.32 18.93
C GLY A 172 6.88 -4.81 19.23
N ALA A 173 7.98 -5.54 19.09
CA ALA A 173 8.06 -6.97 19.43
C ALA A 173 7.49 -7.29 20.83
N ASN A 174 6.76 -8.40 20.94
CA ASN A 174 6.17 -8.91 22.20
C ASN A 174 5.11 -8.02 22.88
N CYS A 175 4.71 -6.89 22.28
CA CYS A 175 3.67 -6.02 22.84
C CYS A 175 2.24 -6.49 22.53
N LYS A 176 2.04 -7.25 21.46
CA LYS A 176 0.74 -7.72 20.91
C LYS A 176 -0.11 -6.60 20.29
N SER A 177 -0.53 -5.59 21.04
CA SER A 177 -1.32 -4.46 20.54
C SER A 177 -1.35 -3.29 21.53
N SER A 178 -1.56 -2.06 21.03
CA SER A 178 -1.75 -0.88 21.89
C SER A 178 -2.44 0.27 21.19
N THR A 179 -3.33 0.96 21.90
CA THR A 179 -4.01 2.19 21.44
C THR A 179 -3.39 3.47 22.03
N ILE A 180 -2.58 3.35 23.09
CA ILE A 180 -2.07 4.51 23.86
C ILE A 180 -0.76 5.10 23.29
N TYR A 181 -0.11 4.40 22.34
CA TYR A 181 1.12 4.82 21.66
C TYR A 181 0.93 5.15 20.17
N PRO A 182 0.03 6.09 19.80
CA PRO A 182 -0.15 6.50 18.41
C PRO A 182 1.09 7.25 17.90
N VAL A 183 1.38 7.17 16.62
CA VAL A 183 2.36 8.07 16.00
C VAL A 183 1.98 8.42 14.57
N VAL A 184 2.23 9.67 14.20
CA VAL A 184 2.26 10.15 12.82
C VAL A 184 3.71 10.48 12.50
N VAL A 185 4.30 9.70 11.60
CA VAL A 185 5.66 9.89 11.10
C VAL A 185 5.58 10.62 9.76
N TRP A 186 6.07 11.85 9.76
CA TRP A 186 6.00 12.78 8.65
C TRP A 186 7.26 12.75 7.79
N PHE A 187 7.06 12.75 6.48
CA PHE A 187 8.11 12.77 5.47
C PHE A 187 7.91 13.99 4.56
N LEU A 188 8.93 14.84 4.50
CA LEU A 188 9.00 15.96 3.55
C LEU A 188 9.39 15.44 2.17
N LEU A 189 9.22 16.26 1.13
CA LEU A 189 9.78 15.97 -0.19
C LEU A 189 11.26 15.57 -0.07
N GLY A 190 11.59 14.45 -0.69
CA GLY A 190 12.95 13.91 -0.71
C GLY A 190 12.98 12.49 -1.24
N THR A 191 14.19 11.98 -1.41
CA THR A 191 14.44 10.57 -1.73
C THR A 191 15.14 9.93 -0.53
N TYR A 192 14.45 9.06 0.18
CA TYR A 192 14.95 8.39 1.37
C TYR A 192 15.47 7.02 0.96
N LEU A 193 16.80 6.89 0.87
CA LEU A 193 17.44 5.60 0.56
C LEU A 193 17.33 4.67 1.77
N VAL A 194 16.87 3.44 1.56
CA VAL A 194 16.77 2.43 2.62
C VAL A 194 17.44 1.12 2.21
N SER A 195 18.26 0.54 3.10
CA SER A 195 18.99 -0.73 2.86
C SER A 195 18.44 -1.92 3.65
N SER A 196 17.43 -1.70 4.48
CA SER A 196 16.66 -2.75 5.17
C SER A 196 15.23 -2.26 5.49
N PRO A 197 14.29 -3.13 5.87
CA PRO A 197 12.90 -2.75 6.08
C PRO A 197 12.70 -1.59 7.08
N VAL A 198 11.81 -0.69 6.71
CA VAL A 198 11.15 0.25 7.61
C VAL A 198 10.06 -0.51 8.35
N ILE A 199 10.27 -0.73 9.64
CA ILE A 199 9.37 -1.52 10.48
C ILE A 199 8.27 -0.61 10.99
N GLN A 200 7.07 -0.76 10.44
CA GLN A 200 5.91 -0.03 10.92
C GLN A 200 5.46 -0.68 12.23
N PHE A 201 5.64 0.01 13.36
CA PHE A 201 5.14 -0.48 14.66
C PHE A 201 3.61 -0.36 14.74
N TYR A 202 2.97 -1.02 15.69
CA TYR A 202 1.52 -0.95 15.92
C TYR A 202 1.05 0.52 16.12
N ASN A 203 -0.14 0.89 15.65
CA ASN A 203 -0.71 2.24 15.78
C ASN A 203 0.17 3.36 15.17
N THR A 204 0.65 3.14 13.93
CA THR A 204 1.56 4.04 13.22
C THR A 204 0.96 4.50 11.89
N GLN A 205 1.03 5.80 11.64
CA GLN A 205 0.74 6.40 10.33
C GLN A 205 2.05 6.91 9.73
N LEU A 206 2.41 6.41 8.55
CA LEU A 206 3.47 6.99 7.73
C LEU A 206 2.80 7.94 6.74
N LEU A 207 3.20 9.20 6.78
CA LEU A 207 2.56 10.25 6.01
C LEU A 207 3.59 11.07 5.27
N GLY A 208 3.61 10.95 3.95
CA GLY A 208 4.35 11.85 3.08
C GLY A 208 3.58 13.12 2.77
N ASP A 209 4.32 14.11 2.30
CA ASP A 209 3.78 15.33 1.73
C ASP A 209 2.87 15.01 0.53
N PRO A 210 1.56 15.35 0.57
CA PRO A 210 0.64 15.09 -0.54
C PRO A 210 0.81 16.04 -1.72
N ILE A 211 1.49 17.18 -1.56
CA ILE A 211 1.76 18.13 -2.65
C ILE A 211 2.92 17.58 -3.48
N ASP A 212 4.01 17.21 -2.81
CA ASP A 212 5.24 16.72 -3.42
C ASP A 212 5.64 15.37 -2.81
N LEU A 213 5.18 14.28 -3.43
CA LEU A 213 5.31 12.93 -2.88
C LEU A 213 6.78 12.56 -2.60
N PRO A 214 7.14 12.23 -1.34
CA PRO A 214 8.45 11.66 -1.03
C PRO A 214 8.63 10.27 -1.65
N THR A 215 9.88 9.94 -1.97
CA THR A 215 10.27 8.63 -2.50
C THR A 215 10.97 7.83 -1.42
N ILE A 216 10.49 6.61 -1.12
CA ILE A 216 11.27 5.60 -0.39
C ILE A 216 11.97 4.75 -1.45
N LEU A 217 13.30 4.85 -1.50
CA LEU A 217 14.13 4.21 -2.52
C LEU A 217 14.86 3.01 -1.90
N ALA A 218 14.65 1.83 -2.45
CA ALA A 218 15.43 0.66 -2.07
C ALA A 218 16.88 0.80 -2.54
N ALA A 219 17.84 0.56 -1.65
CA ALA A 219 19.23 0.35 -2.05
C ALA A 219 19.35 -0.91 -2.92
N SER A 220 20.35 -0.96 -3.80
CA SER A 220 20.65 -2.19 -4.56
C SER A 220 21.08 -3.35 -3.65
N SER A 221 21.61 -3.02 -2.47
CA SER A 221 21.98 -3.93 -1.38
C SER A 221 20.83 -4.25 -0.43
N PHE A 222 19.58 -3.85 -0.74
CA PHE A 222 18.45 -4.03 0.14
C PHE A 222 18.24 -5.52 0.48
N VAL A 223 18.10 -5.82 1.77
CA VAL A 223 17.77 -7.16 2.27
C VAL A 223 16.55 -7.07 3.16
N GLY A 224 15.46 -7.72 2.75
CA GLY A 224 14.21 -7.78 3.50
C GLY A 224 13.05 -8.25 2.63
N LEU A 225 11.93 -8.61 3.26
CA LEU A 225 10.71 -8.99 2.56
C LEU A 225 10.12 -7.80 1.79
N GLY A 226 10.01 -6.63 2.44
CA GLY A 226 9.61 -5.41 1.77
C GLY A 226 10.14 -4.13 2.41
N LEU A 227 10.16 -3.03 1.63
CA LEU A 227 10.68 -1.73 2.07
C LEU A 227 9.96 -1.24 3.32
N ILE A 228 8.64 -1.39 3.35
CA ILE A 228 7.85 -1.20 4.58
C ILE A 228 7.22 -2.54 4.96
N THR A 229 7.33 -2.89 6.24
CA THR A 229 6.73 -4.10 6.79
C THR A 229 5.77 -3.77 7.92
N SER A 230 4.52 -4.20 7.81
CA SER A 230 3.49 -4.02 8.85
C SER A 230 3.53 -5.10 9.93
N ASP A 231 4.17 -6.23 9.65
CA ASP A 231 4.42 -7.31 10.60
C ASP A 231 5.79 -7.94 10.35
N VAL A 232 6.51 -8.28 11.41
CA VAL A 232 7.89 -8.77 11.31
C VAL A 232 7.92 -10.24 11.67
N TYR A 233 8.38 -11.06 10.74
CA TYR A 233 8.69 -12.46 10.99
C TYR A 233 9.93 -12.59 11.89
N VAL A 234 9.77 -13.26 13.03
CA VAL A 234 10.86 -13.60 13.95
C VAL A 234 11.24 -15.09 13.90
N GLY A 235 10.46 -15.88 13.17
CA GLY A 235 10.72 -17.29 12.90
C GLY A 235 9.95 -17.77 11.67
N GLY A 236 9.93 -19.08 11.44
CA GLY A 236 9.20 -19.66 10.31
C GLY A 236 7.68 -19.50 10.40
N SER A 237 7.13 -19.30 11.60
CA SER A 237 5.69 -19.19 11.85
C SER A 237 5.36 -18.18 12.96
N GLU A 238 6.32 -17.35 13.34
CA GLU A 238 6.19 -16.39 14.43
C GLU A 238 6.36 -14.98 13.91
N GLU A 239 5.43 -14.12 14.30
CA GLU A 239 5.28 -12.73 13.86
C GLU A 239 5.22 -11.81 15.08
N TRP A 240 5.42 -10.50 14.90
CA TRP A 240 5.32 -9.54 16.00
C TRP A 240 3.88 -9.37 16.47
N TYR A 241 2.94 -9.38 15.53
CA TYR A 241 1.52 -9.21 15.79
C TYR A 241 0.76 -10.43 15.26
N ILE A 242 -0.43 -10.66 15.81
CA ILE A 242 -1.35 -11.60 15.20
C ILE A 242 -1.98 -10.86 14.02
N ASN A 243 -1.88 -11.39 12.80
CA ASN A 243 -2.36 -10.73 11.59
C ASN A 243 -3.84 -10.28 11.66
N THR A 244 -4.74 -11.04 12.31
CA THR A 244 -6.16 -10.64 12.52
C THR A 244 -6.35 -9.54 13.57
N ASN A 245 -5.32 -9.23 14.35
CA ASN A 245 -5.32 -8.19 15.38
C ASN A 245 -4.39 -7.02 15.02
N ASN A 246 -3.84 -6.99 13.81
CA ASN A 246 -2.87 -5.97 13.40
C ASN A 246 -3.59 -4.70 12.89
N PHE A 247 -4.21 -3.96 13.82
CA PHE A 247 -5.06 -2.79 13.54
C PHE A 247 -4.27 -1.46 13.46
N LEU A 248 -4.96 -0.38 13.08
CA LEU A 248 -4.55 1.03 13.27
C LEU A 248 -3.25 1.41 12.53
N ARG A 249 -3.22 1.24 11.21
CA ARG A 249 -2.02 1.49 10.38
C ARG A 249 -2.36 2.27 9.14
N SER A 250 -1.52 3.22 8.77
CA SER A 250 -1.72 3.92 7.51
C SER A 250 -0.40 4.23 6.85
N ILE A 251 -0.37 4.14 5.52
CA ILE A 251 0.74 4.62 4.68
C ILE A 251 0.12 5.46 3.59
N LYS A 252 0.56 6.72 3.50
CA LYS A 252 -0.07 7.72 2.65
C LYS A 252 0.95 8.58 1.95
N ASN A 253 0.71 8.86 0.66
CA ASN A 253 1.46 9.84 -0.14
C ASN A 253 2.93 9.45 -0.31
N PHE A 254 3.21 8.35 -1.02
CA PHE A 254 4.59 7.93 -1.29
C PHE A 254 4.79 7.47 -2.72
N LYS A 255 6.02 7.64 -3.20
CA LYS A 255 6.58 6.85 -4.30
C LYS A 255 7.43 5.75 -3.67
N MET A 256 7.16 4.50 -4.01
CA MET A 256 7.86 3.32 -3.52
C MET A 256 8.69 2.77 -4.67
N ASP A 257 10.00 2.96 -4.62
CA ASP A 257 10.90 2.55 -5.69
C ASP A 257 11.74 1.35 -5.26
N ILE A 258 11.43 0.18 -5.84
CA ILE A 258 12.18 -1.06 -5.62
C ILE A 258 12.97 -1.49 -6.86
N THR A 259 13.07 -0.63 -7.88
CA THR A 259 13.67 -0.98 -9.18
C THR A 259 15.12 -1.47 -9.05
N ARG A 260 15.84 -1.00 -8.03
CA ARG A 260 17.25 -1.33 -7.78
C ARG A 260 17.47 -2.66 -7.06
N THR A 261 16.42 -3.24 -6.49
CA THR A 261 16.53 -4.49 -5.73
C THR A 261 16.87 -5.67 -6.64
N ASP A 262 17.46 -6.72 -6.07
CA ASP A 262 17.71 -7.95 -6.80
C ASP A 262 16.39 -8.52 -7.34
N GLN A 263 16.32 -8.62 -8.67
CA GLN A 263 15.13 -9.05 -9.39
C GLN A 263 14.76 -10.51 -9.14
N SER A 264 15.64 -11.30 -8.51
CA SER A 264 15.40 -12.69 -8.13
C SER A 264 15.06 -12.89 -6.64
N ALA A 265 15.08 -11.82 -5.84
CA ALA A 265 14.99 -11.90 -4.38
C ALA A 265 13.56 -11.76 -3.81
N TYR A 266 12.52 -11.69 -4.64
CA TYR A 266 11.12 -11.54 -4.21
C TYR A 266 10.87 -10.35 -3.28
N VAL A 267 11.57 -9.23 -3.51
CA VAL A 267 11.37 -8.01 -2.72
C VAL A 267 10.04 -7.36 -3.10
N CYS A 268 9.24 -7.02 -2.10
CA CYS A 268 8.05 -6.20 -2.27
C CYS A 268 8.28 -4.75 -1.82
N ALA A 269 7.47 -3.80 -2.30
CA ALA A 269 7.53 -2.44 -1.80
C ALA A 269 6.86 -2.34 -0.42
N ILE A 270 5.68 -2.95 -0.26
CA ILE A 270 4.97 -2.99 1.02
C ILE A 270 4.56 -4.42 1.33
N HIS A 271 5.07 -4.96 2.43
CA HIS A 271 4.53 -6.15 3.09
C HIS A 271 3.36 -5.70 3.97
N TRP A 272 2.14 -5.98 3.53
CA TRP A 272 0.90 -5.42 4.07
C TRP A 272 -0.02 -6.46 4.71
N GLN A 273 0.52 -7.13 5.74
CA GLN A 273 -0.22 -8.08 6.56
C GLN A 273 -0.93 -7.37 7.71
N VAL A 274 -2.23 -7.07 7.54
CA VAL A 274 -2.98 -6.17 8.42
C VAL A 274 -4.43 -6.61 8.67
N ALA A 275 -5.06 -5.99 9.67
CA ALA A 275 -6.48 -6.12 9.99
C ALA A 275 -7.25 -4.77 9.85
N GLN A 276 -8.38 -4.59 10.54
CA GLN A 276 -9.24 -3.41 10.40
C GLN A 276 -8.60 -2.10 10.91
N GLY A 277 -9.18 -0.97 10.49
CA GLY A 277 -8.65 0.36 10.84
C GLY A 277 -7.32 0.65 10.14
N THR A 278 -7.12 0.09 8.94
CA THR A 278 -5.89 0.24 8.17
C THR A 278 -6.18 0.76 6.75
N SER A 279 -5.24 1.54 6.20
CA SER A 279 -5.33 2.03 4.82
C SER A 279 -3.99 2.25 4.14
N LEU A 280 -3.95 1.98 2.84
CA LEU A 280 -2.95 2.52 1.90
C LEU A 280 -3.66 3.51 0.98
N GLU A 281 -3.15 4.73 0.89
CA GLU A 281 -3.77 5.77 0.06
C GLU A 281 -2.72 6.60 -0.68
N ASN A 282 -2.94 6.85 -1.98
CA ASN A 282 -2.08 7.72 -2.80
C ASN A 282 -0.63 7.26 -2.83
N ILE A 283 -0.38 6.05 -3.36
CA ILE A 283 0.95 5.46 -3.43
C ILE A 283 1.25 5.01 -4.85
N GLU A 284 2.41 5.40 -5.35
CA GLU A 284 2.96 4.95 -6.63
C GLU A 284 4.05 3.90 -6.40
N PHE A 285 4.00 2.78 -7.11
CA PHE A 285 4.96 1.68 -6.98
C PHE A 285 5.76 1.54 -8.27
N TYR A 286 7.09 1.67 -8.17
CA TYR A 286 8.00 1.55 -9.29
C TYR A 286 8.82 0.28 -9.19
N MET A 287 8.71 -0.55 -10.21
CA MET A 287 9.34 -1.87 -10.31
C MET A 287 9.84 -2.11 -11.72
N VAL A 288 10.90 -2.90 -11.86
CA VAL A 288 11.52 -3.16 -13.17
C VAL A 288 10.50 -3.72 -14.16
N GLN A 289 10.50 -3.18 -15.38
CA GLN A 289 9.63 -3.57 -16.48
C GLN A 289 10.38 -4.45 -17.48
N ASN A 290 9.67 -5.36 -18.17
CA ASN A 290 10.17 -6.12 -19.33
C ASN A 290 11.44 -6.96 -19.09
N VAL A 291 11.70 -7.38 -17.85
CA VAL A 291 12.82 -8.28 -17.54
C VAL A 291 12.34 -9.68 -17.21
N ALA A 292 12.94 -10.67 -17.87
CA ALA A 292 12.68 -12.09 -17.61
C ALA A 292 13.13 -12.46 -16.19
N GLU A 293 12.39 -13.35 -15.53
CA GLU A 293 12.67 -13.82 -14.16
C GLU A 293 12.60 -12.72 -13.08
N ASN A 294 12.04 -11.54 -13.40
CA ASN A 294 11.71 -10.56 -12.37
C ASN A 294 10.73 -11.16 -11.35
N THR A 295 10.97 -10.91 -10.07
CA THR A 295 10.16 -11.36 -8.93
C THR A 295 9.67 -10.20 -8.05
N GLN A 296 10.00 -8.96 -8.39
CA GLN A 296 9.59 -7.74 -7.66
C GLN A 296 8.06 -7.61 -7.58
N GLN A 297 7.58 -7.10 -6.44
CA GLN A 297 6.16 -6.97 -6.14
C GLN A 297 5.83 -5.59 -5.57
N GLY A 298 4.68 -5.01 -5.92
CA GLY A 298 4.26 -3.73 -5.32
C GLY A 298 3.80 -3.95 -3.90
N ILE A 299 2.72 -4.70 -3.74
CA ILE A 299 2.21 -5.15 -2.44
C ILE A 299 2.30 -6.68 -2.35
N TYR A 300 2.81 -7.15 -1.22
CA TYR A 300 2.71 -8.54 -0.81
C TYR A 300 1.83 -8.63 0.45
N MET A 301 0.76 -9.40 0.35
CA MET A 301 -0.17 -9.67 1.44
C MET A 301 -0.55 -11.15 1.39
N GLU A 302 -0.10 -11.90 2.39
CA GLU A 302 -0.27 -13.34 2.49
C GLU A 302 -1.49 -13.76 3.30
N ASN A 303 -1.92 -12.95 4.28
CA ASN A 303 -3.11 -13.16 5.12
C ASN A 303 -3.50 -11.86 5.86
N GLY A 304 -4.57 -11.93 6.65
CA GLY A 304 -5.05 -10.84 7.50
C GLY A 304 -6.58 -10.71 7.49
N SER A 305 -7.08 -9.58 8.00
CA SER A 305 -8.51 -9.25 8.08
C SER A 305 -8.73 -7.75 7.81
N GLY A 306 -8.22 -7.29 6.67
CA GLY A 306 -8.17 -5.87 6.31
C GLY A 306 -9.52 -5.31 5.86
N VAL A 307 -9.49 -4.04 5.43
CA VAL A 307 -10.73 -3.29 5.09
C VAL A 307 -10.58 -2.45 3.83
N PHE A 308 -9.59 -1.56 3.72
CA PHE A 308 -9.60 -0.54 2.66
C PHE A 308 -8.22 -0.18 2.06
N LEU A 309 -8.13 -0.15 0.72
CA LEU A 309 -6.99 0.39 -0.04
C LEU A 309 -7.55 1.30 -1.13
N ALA A 310 -6.92 2.46 -1.38
CA ALA A 310 -7.34 3.28 -2.51
C ALA A 310 -6.24 4.12 -3.15
N ASP A 311 -6.47 4.53 -4.39
CA ASP A 311 -5.62 5.48 -5.11
C ASP A 311 -4.17 4.98 -5.22
N LEU A 312 -3.99 3.80 -5.80
CA LEU A 312 -2.68 3.13 -5.92
C LEU A 312 -2.31 2.91 -7.39
N THR A 313 -1.10 3.29 -7.76
CA THR A 313 -0.60 3.17 -9.14
C THR A 313 0.64 2.28 -9.17
N PHE A 314 0.58 1.20 -9.94
CA PHE A 314 1.65 0.20 -10.05
C PHE A 314 2.25 0.25 -11.45
N VAL A 315 3.56 0.47 -11.52
CA VAL A 315 4.31 0.53 -12.79
C VAL A 315 5.39 -0.54 -12.81
N GLY A 316 5.17 -1.57 -13.63
CA GLY A 316 6.10 -2.69 -13.79
C GLY A 316 5.95 -3.80 -12.74
N GLY A 317 7.02 -4.59 -12.60
CA GLY A 317 7.08 -5.68 -11.62
C GLY A 317 6.52 -7.00 -12.13
N ASN A 318 6.82 -8.06 -11.37
CA ASN A 318 6.24 -9.37 -11.64
C ASN A 318 4.78 -9.42 -11.23
N PHE A 319 4.50 -8.91 -10.02
CA PHE A 319 3.16 -8.69 -9.51
C PHE A 319 2.99 -7.21 -9.16
N GLY A 320 1.97 -6.56 -9.71
CA GLY A 320 1.55 -5.26 -9.18
C GLY A 320 1.15 -5.40 -7.72
N ALA A 321 0.19 -6.30 -7.47
CA ALA A 321 -0.19 -6.70 -6.12
C ALA A 321 -0.42 -8.21 -6.02
N TYR A 322 0.02 -8.76 -4.89
CA TYR A 322 -0.24 -10.13 -4.47
C TYR A 322 -1.09 -10.10 -3.20
N PHE A 323 -2.31 -10.60 -3.29
CA PHE A 323 -3.34 -10.44 -2.26
C PHE A 323 -3.85 -11.77 -1.71
N GLY A 324 -3.83 -11.87 -0.38
CA GLY A 324 -4.40 -12.97 0.39
C GLY A 324 -4.94 -12.42 1.70
N ASN A 325 -6.26 -12.43 1.89
CA ASN A 325 -6.89 -11.84 3.08
C ASN A 325 -8.33 -12.34 3.23
N GLN A 326 -8.88 -12.38 4.45
CA GLN A 326 -10.28 -12.77 4.66
C GLN A 326 -11.23 -11.90 3.84
N GLN A 327 -11.07 -10.57 3.95
CA GLN A 327 -11.83 -9.62 3.17
C GLN A 327 -11.09 -8.31 2.93
N PHE A 328 -11.46 -7.63 1.84
CA PHE A 328 -11.03 -6.27 1.57
C PHE A 328 -11.98 -5.56 0.61
N THR A 329 -11.97 -4.23 0.70
CA THR A 329 -12.50 -3.33 -0.32
C THR A 329 -11.33 -2.53 -0.91
N THR A 330 -11.19 -2.55 -2.23
CA THR A 330 -10.21 -1.72 -2.93
C THR A 330 -10.89 -0.79 -3.90
N SER A 331 -10.44 0.46 -3.98
CA SER A 331 -11.00 1.46 -4.89
C SER A 331 -9.89 2.20 -5.64
N HIS A 332 -10.01 2.38 -6.96
CA HIS A 332 -9.03 3.11 -7.76
C HIS A 332 -7.63 2.49 -7.71
N LEU A 333 -7.48 1.31 -8.32
CA LEU A 333 -6.18 0.65 -8.49
C LEU A 333 -5.79 0.68 -9.96
N VAL A 334 -4.61 1.19 -10.26
CA VAL A 334 -4.12 1.32 -11.63
C VAL A 334 -2.83 0.53 -11.84
N PHE A 335 -2.84 -0.41 -12.78
CA PHE A 335 -1.70 -1.28 -13.06
C PHE A 335 -1.23 -1.10 -14.51
N VAL A 336 0.05 -0.82 -14.69
CA VAL A 336 0.63 -0.57 -16.01
C VAL A 336 1.95 -1.31 -16.19
N ASN A 337 2.07 -2.03 -17.31
CA ASN A 337 3.28 -2.76 -17.70
C ASN A 337 3.75 -3.82 -16.70
N CYS A 338 2.86 -4.36 -15.87
CA CYS A 338 3.15 -5.48 -14.96
C CYS A 338 3.18 -6.80 -15.76
N ASN A 339 3.99 -7.78 -15.35
CA ASN A 339 3.86 -9.13 -15.88
C ASN A 339 2.48 -9.71 -15.55
N THR A 340 2.12 -9.66 -14.27
CA THR A 340 0.77 -9.88 -13.76
C THR A 340 0.35 -8.65 -12.96
N ALA A 341 -0.73 -7.97 -13.36
CA ALA A 341 -1.19 -6.78 -12.64
C ALA A 341 -1.62 -7.15 -11.22
N LEU A 342 -2.50 -8.13 -11.08
CA LEU A 342 -3.06 -8.52 -9.80
C LEU A 342 -3.15 -10.04 -9.66
N GLN A 343 -2.68 -10.57 -8.54
CA GLN A 343 -2.92 -11.95 -8.14
C GLN A 343 -3.70 -11.98 -6.82
N VAL A 344 -4.87 -12.62 -6.83
CA VAL A 344 -5.65 -12.91 -5.62
C VAL A 344 -5.49 -14.40 -5.30
N ASN A 345 -4.69 -14.67 -4.28
CA ASN A 345 -4.29 -16.02 -3.89
C ASN A 345 -5.34 -16.73 -3.05
N TRP A 346 -5.94 -16.05 -2.07
CA TRP A 346 -7.03 -16.58 -1.26
C TRP A 346 -7.86 -15.45 -0.64
N ASN A 347 -9.15 -15.72 -0.39
CA ASN A 347 -10.01 -14.84 0.40
C ASN A 347 -11.27 -15.56 0.88
N TRP A 348 -12.11 -14.87 1.65
CA TRP A 348 -13.52 -15.22 1.79
C TRP A 348 -14.39 -14.33 0.89
N ALA A 349 -14.13 -13.02 0.88
CA ALA A 349 -14.81 -12.07 0.01
C ALA A 349 -13.98 -10.83 -0.28
N TRP A 350 -13.89 -10.40 -1.53
CA TRP A 350 -13.22 -9.16 -1.90
C TRP A 350 -14.05 -8.37 -2.90
N THR A 351 -14.22 -7.07 -2.64
CA THR A 351 -14.88 -6.15 -3.56
C THR A 351 -13.85 -5.18 -4.11
N MET A 352 -13.70 -5.15 -5.42
CA MET A 352 -12.81 -4.25 -6.13
C MET A 352 -13.63 -3.33 -7.02
N GLN A 353 -13.50 -2.04 -6.80
CA GLN A 353 -14.17 -1.01 -7.57
C GLN A 353 -13.13 -0.15 -8.28
N ASP A 354 -13.42 0.30 -9.50
CA ASP A 354 -12.57 1.26 -10.20
C ASP A 354 -11.13 0.72 -10.38
N VAL A 355 -11.02 -0.43 -11.06
CA VAL A 355 -9.73 -1.06 -11.34
C VAL A 355 -9.37 -0.86 -12.80
N VAL A 356 -8.17 -0.34 -13.04
CA VAL A 356 -7.62 -0.07 -14.37
C VAL A 356 -6.38 -0.91 -14.57
N ILE A 357 -6.37 -1.73 -15.62
CA ILE A 357 -5.23 -2.55 -16.00
C ILE A 357 -4.89 -2.23 -17.45
N GLU A 358 -3.66 -1.80 -17.71
CA GLU A 358 -3.21 -1.42 -19.05
C GLU A 358 -1.85 -2.04 -19.39
N SER A 359 -1.74 -2.61 -20.58
CA SER A 359 -0.47 -3.12 -21.14
C SER A 359 0.26 -4.13 -20.23
N CYS A 360 -0.49 -4.94 -19.50
CA CYS A 360 0.07 -6.00 -18.66
C CYS A 360 0.18 -7.32 -19.44
N GLY A 361 1.00 -8.27 -18.96
CA GLY A 361 1.05 -9.61 -19.53
C GLY A 361 -0.24 -10.40 -19.25
N VAL A 362 -0.64 -10.42 -17.99
CA VAL A 362 -1.92 -10.93 -17.48
C VAL A 362 -2.55 -9.86 -16.61
N GLY A 363 -3.86 -9.64 -16.75
CA GLY A 363 -4.55 -8.65 -15.94
C GLY A 363 -4.75 -9.13 -14.49
N MET A 364 -5.60 -10.13 -14.31
CA MET A 364 -5.91 -10.66 -12.99
C MET A 364 -5.80 -12.18 -12.97
N VAL A 365 -5.11 -12.71 -11.97
CA VAL A 365 -5.05 -14.14 -11.68
C VAL A 365 -5.82 -14.42 -10.39
N VAL A 366 -6.84 -15.24 -10.49
CA VAL A 366 -7.78 -15.57 -9.41
C VAL A 366 -7.66 -17.07 -9.16
N THR A 367 -6.85 -17.46 -8.17
CA THR A 367 -6.58 -18.86 -7.88
C THR A 367 -7.49 -19.40 -6.79
N GLY A 368 -8.14 -20.51 -7.11
CA GLY A 368 -8.61 -21.49 -6.14
C GLY A 368 -7.44 -22.28 -5.58
N GLY A 369 -7.61 -22.79 -4.37
CA GLY A 369 -6.57 -23.40 -3.57
C GLY A 369 -5.97 -24.60 -4.31
N VAL A 370 -4.63 -24.72 -4.25
CA VAL A 370 -3.82 -25.72 -4.97
C VAL A 370 -4.09 -25.81 -6.47
N SER A 371 -3.66 -24.79 -7.23
CA SER A 371 -3.37 -24.96 -8.66
C SER A 371 -1.85 -25.06 -8.90
N LEU A 372 -1.40 -26.29 -9.15
CA LEU A 372 -0.10 -26.62 -9.73
C LEU A 372 -0.09 -26.17 -11.19
N ALA A 373 0.33 -24.94 -11.51
CA ALA A 373 0.85 -24.59 -12.84
C ALA A 373 1.19 -23.10 -12.93
N PHE A 374 2.46 -22.74 -12.72
CA PHE A 374 3.19 -21.71 -13.50
C PHE A 374 4.69 -21.79 -13.17
N LEU A 375 5.28 -23.00 -13.25
CA LEU A 375 6.73 -23.16 -13.32
C LEU A 375 7.03 -23.92 -14.60
N ARG A 376 7.56 -23.20 -15.60
CA ARG A 376 8.14 -23.83 -16.79
C ARG A 376 9.23 -24.81 -16.31
N PRO A 377 9.21 -26.10 -16.70
CA PRO A 377 10.28 -26.99 -16.32
C PRO A 377 11.57 -26.54 -17.01
N CYS A 378 12.56 -26.12 -16.23
CA CYS A 378 13.93 -25.97 -16.71
C CYS A 378 14.38 -27.31 -17.31
N ARG A 379 14.59 -27.32 -18.62
CA ARG A 379 14.99 -28.49 -19.39
C ARG A 379 16.46 -28.81 -19.07
N CYS A 380 16.70 -29.58 -18.02
CA CYS A 380 18.04 -30.12 -17.76
C CYS A 380 18.39 -31.16 -18.83
N ILE A 381 19.28 -30.80 -19.75
CA ILE A 381 19.96 -31.73 -20.65
C ILE A 381 20.80 -32.69 -19.79
N ARG A 382 20.49 -33.99 -19.80
CA ARG A 382 21.39 -35.03 -19.25
C ARG A 382 21.87 -35.95 -20.37
N ARG A 383 23.20 -35.99 -20.53
CA ARG A 383 23.94 -37.02 -21.25
C ARG A 383 23.79 -38.38 -20.55
N ASN A 384 23.57 -39.41 -21.36
CA ASN A 384 23.67 -40.86 -21.14
C ASN A 384 24.13 -41.38 -19.76
N ARG A 385 23.23 -42.06 -19.05
CA ARG A 385 23.51 -43.39 -18.44
C ARG A 385 22.23 -44.08 -17.98
N VAL A 386 22.07 -45.33 -18.40
CA VAL A 386 20.98 -46.25 -18.06
C VAL A 386 21.16 -46.75 -16.62
N VAL A 387 20.20 -46.49 -15.72
CA VAL A 387 20.05 -47.23 -14.46
C VAL A 387 18.55 -47.43 -14.15
N ARG A 388 18.23 -48.64 -13.69
CA ARG A 388 16.90 -49.26 -13.53
C ARG A 388 16.05 -48.61 -12.41
N ARG A 389 14.72 -48.63 -12.61
CA ARG A 389 13.68 -48.14 -11.68
C ARG A 389 13.59 -48.98 -10.39
N PRO A 390 13.33 -48.37 -9.22
CA PRO A 390 12.46 -48.94 -8.20
C PRO A 390 11.12 -48.19 -8.09
N LYS A 391 10.12 -48.91 -7.56
CA LYS A 391 8.71 -48.54 -7.44
C LYS A 391 8.44 -47.62 -6.23
N SER A 392 7.33 -46.87 -6.33
CA SER A 392 6.62 -46.07 -5.32
C SER A 392 6.91 -44.55 -5.32
N PRO A 393 5.91 -43.68 -5.62
CA PRO A 393 6.07 -42.24 -5.52
C PRO A 393 5.71 -41.75 -4.12
N HIS A 394 6.70 -41.33 -3.34
CA HIS A 394 6.52 -40.30 -2.32
C HIS A 394 6.66 -38.96 -3.03
N LEU A 395 5.50 -38.36 -3.35
CA LEU A 395 5.42 -37.00 -3.86
C LEU A 395 5.77 -36.05 -2.71
N LEU A 396 6.96 -35.46 -2.77
CA LEU A 396 7.33 -34.33 -1.92
C LEU A 396 6.53 -33.11 -2.39
N THR A 397 5.66 -32.60 -1.53
CA THR A 397 4.96 -31.33 -1.71
C THR A 397 5.96 -30.18 -1.70
N GLU A 398 6.21 -29.60 -2.88
CA GLU A 398 6.98 -28.36 -3.02
C GLU A 398 6.17 -27.17 -2.50
N ARG A 399 6.88 -26.27 -1.80
CA ARG A 399 6.35 -25.12 -1.06
C ARG A 399 5.58 -24.18 -2.00
N GLN A 400 4.33 -23.94 -1.63
CA GLN A 400 3.36 -23.09 -2.32
C GLN A 400 3.77 -21.62 -2.29
N ALA A 401 3.27 -20.83 -3.24
CA ALA A 401 3.40 -19.37 -3.30
C ALA A 401 2.70 -18.61 -2.15
N GLY A 402 2.22 -19.29 -1.12
CA GLY A 402 1.82 -18.66 0.14
C GLY A 402 2.96 -18.83 1.14
N GLY A 403 3.39 -17.75 1.79
CA GLY A 403 4.35 -17.83 2.91
C GLY A 403 3.95 -18.88 3.95
N SER A 404 4.85 -19.18 4.88
CA SER A 404 4.71 -20.29 5.85
C SER A 404 3.48 -20.21 6.78
N LEU A 405 2.69 -19.13 6.70
CA LEU A 405 1.43 -18.90 7.42
C LEU A 405 0.22 -18.69 6.49
N SER A 406 0.34 -19.02 5.20
CA SER A 406 -0.83 -19.10 4.30
C SER A 406 -1.75 -20.24 4.75
N THR A 407 -3.04 -19.97 4.87
CA THR A 407 -4.03 -20.93 5.39
C THR A 407 -4.27 -22.12 4.45
N GLY A 408 -3.71 -22.09 3.22
CA GLY A 408 -3.98 -23.07 2.17
C GLY A 408 -5.43 -23.06 1.67
N GLN A 409 -6.24 -22.09 2.12
CA GLN A 409 -7.63 -21.90 1.69
C GLN A 409 -7.67 -21.31 0.28
N SER A 410 -8.72 -21.68 -0.47
CA SER A 410 -8.97 -21.17 -1.81
C SER A 410 -9.58 -19.76 -1.77
N LEU A 411 -9.72 -19.14 -2.95
CA LEU A 411 -10.50 -17.93 -3.09
C LEU A 411 -11.99 -18.22 -2.92
N GLY A 412 -12.65 -17.57 -1.96
CA GLY A 412 -14.07 -17.73 -1.69
C GLY A 412 -14.95 -16.95 -2.67
N SER A 413 -14.77 -15.62 -2.73
CA SER A 413 -15.55 -14.77 -3.63
C SER A 413 -14.83 -13.49 -4.04
N LEU A 414 -15.07 -13.04 -5.27
CA LEU A 414 -14.52 -11.81 -5.82
C LEU A 414 -15.58 -11.07 -6.64
N ILE A 415 -15.77 -9.80 -6.33
CA ILE A 415 -16.60 -8.87 -7.10
C ILE A 415 -15.68 -7.81 -7.70
N LEU A 416 -15.68 -7.70 -9.02
CA LEU A 416 -15.00 -6.65 -9.78
C LEU A 416 -16.06 -5.75 -10.42
N VAL A 417 -16.13 -4.50 -9.96
CA VAL A 417 -17.13 -3.51 -10.39
C VAL A 417 -16.42 -2.31 -11.02
N ASP A 418 -16.98 -1.81 -12.13
CA ASP A 418 -16.51 -0.58 -12.79
C ASP A 418 -15.01 -0.65 -13.14
N ALA A 419 -14.62 -1.64 -13.94
CA ALA A 419 -13.21 -1.91 -14.24
C ALA A 419 -12.92 -1.89 -15.75
N ILE A 420 -11.66 -1.63 -16.08
CA ILE A 420 -11.17 -1.66 -17.46
C ILE A 420 -9.88 -2.45 -17.54
N ILE A 421 -9.81 -3.37 -18.51
CA ILE A 421 -8.61 -4.13 -18.83
C ILE A 421 -8.28 -3.90 -20.30
N ALA A 422 -7.19 -3.20 -20.57
CA ALA A 422 -6.81 -2.75 -21.90
C ALA A 422 -5.42 -3.27 -22.31
N ASN A 423 -5.25 -3.52 -23.61
CA ASN A 423 -3.96 -3.86 -24.24
C ASN A 423 -3.22 -5.02 -23.56
N THR A 424 -3.97 -5.94 -22.97
CA THR A 424 -3.45 -7.05 -22.16
C THR A 424 -3.80 -8.36 -22.87
N PRO A 425 -2.84 -9.23 -23.23
CA PRO A 425 -3.14 -10.44 -24.00
C PRO A 425 -4.18 -11.36 -23.34
N THR A 426 -4.16 -11.47 -22.02
CA THR A 426 -5.14 -12.24 -21.23
C THR A 426 -5.66 -11.39 -20.08
N GLY A 427 -6.98 -11.18 -20.04
CA GLY A 427 -7.62 -10.34 -19.04
C GLY A 427 -7.64 -11.00 -17.66
N ILE A 428 -8.51 -11.98 -17.47
CA ILE A 428 -8.67 -12.72 -16.21
C ILE A 428 -8.36 -14.20 -16.43
N VAL A 429 -7.48 -14.73 -15.58
CA VAL A 429 -7.22 -16.16 -15.46
C VAL A 429 -7.83 -16.63 -14.15
N THR A 430 -8.64 -17.68 -14.21
CA THR A 430 -9.25 -18.29 -13.05
C THR A 430 -8.95 -19.79 -13.00
N SER A 431 -8.96 -20.38 -11.82
CA SER A 431 -8.98 -21.83 -11.62
C SER A 431 -10.26 -22.32 -10.95
N LEU A 432 -11.24 -21.43 -10.82
CA LEU A 432 -12.39 -21.59 -9.92
C LEU A 432 -13.55 -22.36 -10.54
N LEU A 433 -13.60 -22.49 -11.87
CA LEU A 433 -14.75 -23.09 -12.54
C LEU A 433 -14.93 -24.57 -12.16
N ALA A 434 -13.83 -25.26 -11.88
CA ALA A 434 -13.84 -26.66 -11.46
C ALA A 434 -14.28 -26.84 -9.99
N GLU A 435 -14.18 -25.81 -9.14
CA GLU A 435 -14.43 -25.92 -7.70
C GLU A 435 -15.92 -25.84 -7.35
N ASN A 436 -16.78 -25.29 -8.22
CA ASN A 436 -18.24 -25.15 -8.05
C ASN A 436 -18.71 -24.50 -6.72
N SER A 437 -17.81 -24.01 -5.86
CA SER A 437 -18.10 -23.44 -4.53
C SER A 437 -17.81 -21.94 -4.41
N THR A 438 -17.18 -21.35 -5.41
CA THR A 438 -16.59 -20.00 -5.36
C THR A 438 -17.29 -19.06 -6.32
N SER A 439 -17.49 -17.79 -5.95
CA SER A 439 -18.17 -16.82 -6.82
C SER A 439 -17.20 -15.79 -7.41
N LEU A 440 -17.29 -15.57 -8.72
CA LEU A 440 -16.70 -14.43 -9.41
C LEU A 440 -17.83 -13.65 -10.05
N LEU A 441 -17.90 -12.35 -9.76
CA LEU A 441 -18.86 -11.44 -10.38
C LEU A 441 -18.12 -10.28 -11.04
N LEU A 442 -18.32 -10.11 -12.34
CA LEU A 442 -17.87 -8.96 -13.11
C LEU A 442 -19.08 -8.07 -13.39
N GLN A 443 -19.00 -6.80 -13.01
CA GLN A 443 -20.07 -5.84 -13.20
C GLN A 443 -19.54 -4.54 -13.82
N ASN A 444 -20.12 -4.11 -14.94
CA ASN A 444 -19.67 -2.93 -15.68
C ASN A 444 -18.15 -2.97 -15.97
N VAL A 445 -17.68 -4.07 -16.57
CA VAL A 445 -16.27 -4.31 -16.88
C VAL A 445 -16.04 -4.25 -18.39
N GLY A 446 -15.05 -3.47 -18.82
CA GLY A 446 -14.65 -3.37 -20.22
C GLY A 446 -13.32 -4.07 -20.50
N PHE A 447 -13.26 -4.87 -21.56
CA PHE A 447 -12.01 -5.43 -22.09
C PHE A 447 -11.73 -4.83 -23.46
N PHE A 448 -10.58 -4.18 -23.62
CA PHE A 448 -10.19 -3.48 -24.86
C PHE A 448 -8.87 -4.01 -25.40
N ASN A 449 -8.85 -4.47 -26.64
CA ASN A 449 -7.68 -5.12 -27.26
C ASN A 449 -7.13 -6.29 -26.42
N VAL A 450 -8.05 -7.11 -25.87
CA VAL A 450 -7.72 -8.27 -25.04
C VAL A 450 -8.03 -9.53 -25.82
N LYS A 451 -7.05 -10.42 -26.05
CA LYS A 451 -7.26 -11.63 -26.88
C LYS A 451 -8.15 -12.66 -26.19
N LYS A 452 -8.06 -12.76 -24.86
CA LYS A 452 -8.86 -13.67 -24.04
C LYS A 452 -9.32 -12.95 -22.78
N SER A 453 -10.60 -12.59 -22.71
CA SER A 453 -11.13 -11.79 -21.59
C SER A 453 -11.17 -12.58 -20.29
N VAL A 454 -11.73 -13.79 -20.30
CA VAL A 454 -11.74 -14.68 -19.13
C VAL A 454 -11.39 -16.11 -19.55
N THR A 455 -10.44 -16.72 -18.86
CA THR A 455 -9.97 -18.09 -19.13
C THR A 455 -9.87 -18.90 -17.85
N ASP A 456 -10.27 -20.17 -17.93
CA ASP A 456 -10.00 -21.14 -16.89
C ASP A 456 -8.73 -21.92 -17.24
N ASN A 457 -7.72 -21.88 -16.38
CA ASN A 457 -6.43 -22.54 -16.62
C ASN A 457 -6.46 -24.04 -16.31
N VAL A 458 -7.28 -24.49 -15.37
CA VAL A 458 -7.40 -25.90 -14.96
C VAL A 458 -8.07 -26.71 -16.08
N LEU A 459 -9.16 -26.19 -16.62
CA LEU A 459 -9.91 -26.77 -17.73
C LEU A 459 -9.35 -26.36 -19.09
N SER A 460 -8.37 -25.44 -19.12
CA SER A 460 -7.80 -24.88 -20.35
C SER A 460 -8.87 -24.34 -21.31
N LYS A 461 -9.91 -23.70 -20.76
CA LYS A 461 -11.10 -23.25 -21.48
C LYS A 461 -11.20 -21.73 -21.48
N VAL A 462 -11.50 -21.13 -22.64
CA VAL A 462 -11.89 -19.72 -22.70
C VAL A 462 -13.35 -19.60 -22.27
N LEU A 463 -13.62 -18.85 -21.20
CA LEU A 463 -14.96 -18.66 -20.64
C LEU A 463 -15.66 -17.44 -21.25
N LEU A 464 -14.89 -16.37 -21.46
CA LEU A 464 -15.34 -15.18 -22.15
C LEU A 464 -14.32 -14.84 -23.23
N ALA A 465 -14.78 -14.84 -24.49
CA ALA A 465 -13.95 -14.50 -25.63
C ALA A 465 -13.43 -13.07 -25.52
N GLY A 466 -12.22 -12.85 -26.02
CA GLY A 466 -11.66 -11.51 -26.18
C GLY A 466 -12.00 -10.89 -27.53
N GLY A 467 -11.52 -9.68 -27.74
CA GLY A 467 -11.69 -8.88 -28.95
C GLY A 467 -11.10 -7.49 -28.79
N ASP A 468 -11.35 -6.65 -29.79
CA ASP A 468 -10.97 -5.23 -29.75
C ASP A 468 -11.78 -4.48 -28.68
N GLU A 469 -13.06 -4.86 -28.51
CA GLU A 469 -13.95 -4.35 -27.48
C GLU A 469 -14.91 -5.45 -27.00
N VAL A 470 -14.93 -5.72 -25.70
CA VAL A 470 -15.88 -6.62 -25.05
C VAL A 470 -16.39 -5.95 -23.79
N LEU A 471 -17.67 -5.58 -23.79
CA LEU A 471 -18.34 -4.88 -22.70
C LEU A 471 -19.17 -5.88 -21.88
N VAL A 472 -18.95 -5.91 -20.58
CA VAL A 472 -19.58 -6.84 -19.65
C VAL A 472 -20.43 -6.07 -18.64
N ASP A 473 -21.74 -6.18 -18.77
CA ASP A 473 -22.67 -5.56 -17.83
C ASP A 473 -22.71 -6.29 -16.48
N ASN A 474 -22.98 -7.61 -16.53
CA ASN A 474 -23.03 -8.46 -15.36
C ASN A 474 -22.79 -9.92 -15.80
N TRP A 475 -21.67 -10.51 -15.41
CA TRP A 475 -21.26 -11.84 -15.83
C TRP A 475 -20.47 -12.53 -14.72
N GLY A 476 -20.60 -13.84 -14.61
CA GLY A 476 -19.85 -14.55 -13.58
C GLY A 476 -20.16 -16.03 -13.48
N PHE A 477 -19.67 -16.61 -12.39
CA PHE A 477 -20.06 -17.94 -11.94
C PHE A 477 -20.31 -17.92 -10.44
N GLY A 478 -21.25 -18.74 -9.99
CA GLY A 478 -21.72 -18.79 -8.62
C GLY A 478 -23.21 -19.11 -8.53
N ARG A 479 -23.70 -19.31 -7.30
CA ARG A 479 -25.12 -19.56 -7.05
C ARG A 479 -25.89 -18.23 -7.07
N VAL A 480 -26.89 -18.13 -7.94
CA VAL A 480 -27.76 -16.96 -8.08
C VAL A 480 -29.17 -17.34 -7.65
N THR A 481 -29.81 -16.49 -6.85
CA THR A 481 -31.21 -16.65 -6.43
C THR A 481 -32.04 -15.53 -7.04
N ASN A 482 -33.14 -15.88 -7.72
CA ASN A 482 -34.04 -14.91 -8.34
C ASN A 482 -35.04 -14.33 -7.32
N SER A 483 -35.86 -13.36 -7.75
CA SER A 483 -36.87 -12.71 -6.91
C SER A 483 -37.94 -13.67 -6.36
N ASN A 484 -38.11 -14.83 -6.98
CA ASN A 484 -39.06 -15.86 -6.57
C ASN A 484 -38.45 -16.84 -5.54
N GLY A 485 -37.17 -16.64 -5.16
CA GLY A 485 -36.45 -17.50 -4.23
C GLY A 485 -35.85 -18.76 -4.87
N GLU A 486 -35.92 -18.89 -6.20
CA GLU A 486 -35.33 -20.04 -6.91
C GLU A 486 -33.84 -19.81 -7.12
N SER A 487 -33.03 -20.76 -6.65
CA SER A 487 -31.58 -20.72 -6.83
C SER A 487 -31.12 -21.64 -7.96
N SER A 488 -30.20 -21.15 -8.78
CA SER A 488 -29.47 -21.97 -9.77
C SER A 488 -27.98 -21.62 -9.74
N PHE A 489 -27.13 -22.55 -10.17
CA PHE A 489 -25.72 -22.28 -10.33
C PHE A 489 -25.47 -21.75 -11.75
N ILE A 490 -24.93 -20.54 -11.86
CA ILE A 490 -24.49 -19.95 -13.12
C ILE A 490 -23.02 -20.28 -13.28
N ASN A 491 -22.63 -20.71 -14.49
CA ASN A 491 -21.27 -21.17 -14.76
C ASN A 491 -20.63 -20.43 -15.95
N GLY A 492 -20.16 -19.21 -15.70
CA GLY A 492 -19.49 -18.38 -16.72
C GLY A 492 -20.49 -17.85 -17.75
N ALA A 493 -21.57 -17.24 -17.28
CA ALA A 493 -22.61 -16.70 -18.15
C ALA A 493 -23.11 -15.34 -17.66
N ASN A 494 -23.92 -14.69 -18.50
CA ASN A 494 -24.57 -13.43 -18.13
C ASN A 494 -25.55 -13.65 -16.98
N ILE A 495 -25.50 -12.77 -16.00
CA ILE A 495 -26.38 -12.77 -14.84
C ILE A 495 -27.33 -11.57 -14.98
N PRO A 496 -28.61 -11.67 -14.58
CA PRO A 496 -29.52 -10.52 -14.60
C PRO A 496 -28.88 -9.28 -13.96
N VAL A 497 -28.94 -8.17 -14.68
CA VAL A 497 -28.27 -6.92 -14.28
C VAL A 497 -29.08 -6.24 -13.18
N MET A 498 -28.40 -5.78 -12.13
CA MET A 498 -29.05 -4.96 -11.10
C MET A 498 -29.36 -3.55 -11.65
N SER A 499 -30.50 -2.98 -11.25
CA SER A 499 -30.78 -1.57 -11.53
C SER A 499 -29.76 -0.69 -10.79
N ARG A 500 -29.11 0.21 -11.53
CA ARG A 500 -28.13 1.15 -11.00
C ARG A 500 -28.81 2.51 -10.84
N THR A 501 -29.23 2.83 -9.63
CA THR A 501 -29.93 4.09 -9.31
C THR A 501 -29.07 5.29 -9.66
N GLU A 502 -29.58 6.22 -10.47
CA GLU A 502 -28.84 7.37 -11.00
C GLU A 502 -28.16 8.22 -9.91
N SER A 503 -28.79 8.36 -8.73
CA SER A 503 -28.22 9.12 -7.60
C SER A 503 -26.98 8.50 -6.96
N LEU A 504 -26.66 7.24 -7.28
CA LEU A 504 -25.46 6.54 -6.81
C LEU A 504 -24.33 6.53 -7.85
N LEU A 505 -24.58 7.08 -9.04
CA LEU A 505 -23.65 7.06 -10.16
C LEU A 505 -22.83 8.35 -10.23
N SER A 506 -21.59 8.22 -10.67
CA SER A 506 -20.74 9.36 -10.99
C SER A 506 -21.24 10.04 -12.27
N THR A 507 -21.25 11.37 -12.27
CA THR A 507 -21.50 12.18 -13.47
C THR A 507 -20.25 12.44 -14.28
N GLU A 508 -19.07 12.13 -13.72
CA GLU A 508 -17.76 12.52 -14.27
C GLU A 508 -16.92 11.31 -14.70
N LEU A 509 -17.14 10.14 -14.08
CA LEU A 509 -16.37 8.91 -14.33
C LEU A 509 -17.25 7.82 -14.97
N SER A 510 -16.87 7.39 -16.17
CA SER A 510 -17.54 6.31 -16.90
C SER A 510 -16.53 5.58 -17.78
N TYR A 511 -16.28 4.31 -17.48
CA TYR A 511 -15.44 3.46 -18.36
C TYR A 511 -16.25 2.81 -19.48
N VAL A 512 -17.39 2.23 -19.11
CA VAL A 512 -18.32 1.56 -20.04
C VAL A 512 -19.70 2.18 -19.86
N LYS A 513 -20.25 2.06 -18.65
CA LYS A 513 -21.39 2.83 -18.15
C LYS A 513 -20.94 3.72 -16.99
N PRO A 514 -21.76 4.70 -16.56
CA PRO A 514 -21.44 5.53 -15.40
C PRO A 514 -21.05 4.67 -14.20
N ASN A 515 -19.85 4.91 -13.69
CA ASN A 515 -19.32 4.19 -12.56
C ASN A 515 -20.13 4.58 -11.30
N PHE A 516 -20.14 3.73 -10.28
CA PHE A 516 -20.63 4.13 -8.98
C PHE A 516 -19.77 5.27 -8.45
N TYR A 517 -20.40 6.21 -7.75
CA TYR A 517 -19.72 7.36 -7.18
C TYR A 517 -18.61 6.92 -6.23
N THR A 518 -17.39 7.39 -6.49
CA THR A 518 -16.24 7.27 -5.60
C THR A 518 -15.75 8.65 -5.24
N ARG A 519 -15.21 8.78 -4.02
CA ARG A 519 -14.50 9.98 -3.60
C ARG A 519 -13.32 9.57 -2.74
N ARG A 520 -12.16 10.13 -3.05
CA ARG A 520 -10.93 9.92 -2.27
C ARG A 520 -11.00 10.65 -0.95
N ARG A 521 -10.20 10.21 0.02
CA ARG A 521 -10.04 10.95 1.28
C ARG A 521 -9.52 12.35 0.95
N PRO A 522 -10.23 13.43 1.37
CA PRO A 522 -9.76 14.78 1.14
C PRO A 522 -8.39 14.99 1.77
N LYS A 523 -7.44 15.50 0.96
CA LYS A 523 -6.10 15.85 1.43
C LYS A 523 -6.04 17.33 1.80
N TYR A 524 -6.87 18.17 1.17
CA TYR A 524 -6.88 19.62 1.38
C TYR A 524 -5.56 20.26 0.95
N THR A 525 -5.07 19.91 -0.23
CA THR A 525 -3.79 20.42 -0.74
C THR A 525 -3.85 21.89 -1.17
N ASN A 526 -5.04 22.44 -1.37
CA ASN A 526 -5.28 23.78 -1.89
C ASN A 526 -5.73 24.82 -0.83
N ILE A 527 -5.64 24.49 0.46
CA ILE A 527 -6.03 25.41 1.55
C ILE A 527 -4.82 25.96 2.29
N GLY A 528 -4.92 27.21 2.74
CA GLY A 528 -3.94 27.82 3.63
C GLY A 528 -4.19 27.49 5.11
N GLN A 529 -3.16 27.64 5.94
CA GLN A 529 -3.25 27.43 7.39
C GLN A 529 -4.33 28.29 8.06
N SER A 530 -4.56 29.50 7.56
CA SER A 530 -5.62 30.41 8.05
C SER A 530 -7.03 29.83 7.93
N GLN A 531 -7.21 28.78 7.13
CA GLN A 531 -8.49 28.11 6.92
C GLN A 531 -8.73 26.94 7.88
N ILE A 532 -7.78 26.67 8.78
CA ILE A 532 -7.80 25.55 9.70
C ILE A 532 -7.88 26.04 11.14
N ILE A 533 -8.85 25.50 11.87
CA ILE A 533 -9.00 25.73 13.30
C ILE A 533 -8.45 24.51 14.03
N ASN A 534 -7.33 24.68 14.73
CA ASN A 534 -6.82 23.65 15.64
C ASN A 534 -7.70 23.61 16.90
N LEU A 535 -8.37 22.48 17.12
CA LEU A 535 -9.33 22.31 18.21
C LEU A 535 -8.74 22.52 19.61
N LYS A 536 -7.48 22.11 19.85
CA LYS A 536 -6.83 22.30 21.16
C LYS A 536 -6.39 23.74 21.37
N SER A 537 -5.89 24.40 20.33
CA SER A 537 -5.57 25.83 20.37
C SER A 537 -6.84 26.67 20.56
N ALA A 538 -8.00 26.16 20.13
CA ALA A 538 -9.33 26.74 20.38
C ALA A 538 -9.93 26.42 21.77
N GLY A 539 -9.22 25.68 22.62
CA GLY A 539 -9.55 25.52 24.04
C GLY A 539 -9.86 24.09 24.52
N ALA A 540 -10.00 23.12 23.61
CA ALA A 540 -10.28 21.73 24.00
C ALA A 540 -9.03 21.09 24.62
N LYS A 541 -9.21 20.21 25.61
CA LYS A 541 -8.09 19.58 26.32
C LYS A 541 -7.69 18.26 25.69
N GLY A 542 -8.66 17.39 25.40
CA GLY A 542 -8.38 16.03 24.91
C GLY A 542 -7.56 15.20 25.90
N ASP A 543 -7.77 15.41 27.20
CA ASP A 543 -6.99 14.82 28.31
C ASP A 543 -7.71 13.63 29.00
N SER A 544 -8.83 13.16 28.46
CA SER A 544 -9.76 12.15 29.00
C SER A 544 -10.52 12.53 30.28
N VAL A 545 -10.28 13.72 30.86
CA VAL A 545 -10.82 14.12 32.17
C VAL A 545 -11.71 15.35 32.03
N THR A 546 -11.19 16.40 31.39
CA THR A 546 -11.92 17.66 31.18
C THR A 546 -13.07 17.43 30.22
N ASP A 547 -14.23 17.98 30.55
CA ASP A 547 -15.38 17.97 29.67
C ASP A 547 -15.20 18.96 28.52
N ASP A 548 -14.99 18.44 27.30
CA ASP A 548 -14.77 19.23 26.10
C ASP A 548 -16.07 19.51 25.31
N THR A 549 -17.24 19.11 25.83
CA THR A 549 -18.53 19.18 25.10
C THR A 549 -18.88 20.58 24.62
N THR A 550 -18.81 21.57 25.51
CA THR A 550 -19.14 22.97 25.16
C THR A 550 -18.17 23.51 24.12
N THR A 551 -16.87 23.25 24.30
CA THR A 551 -15.83 23.70 23.39
C THR A 551 -15.99 23.11 21.99
N LEU A 552 -16.22 21.80 21.89
CA LEU A 552 -16.48 21.11 20.62
C LEU A 552 -17.68 21.74 19.90
N ASN A 553 -18.80 21.90 20.59
CA ASN A 553 -20.01 22.49 20.01
C ASN A 553 -19.79 23.95 19.53
N SER A 554 -19.08 24.76 20.31
CA SER A 554 -18.76 26.15 19.92
C SER A 554 -17.82 26.21 18.72
N VAL A 555 -16.77 25.38 18.69
CA VAL A 555 -15.79 25.35 17.59
C VAL A 555 -16.43 24.83 16.30
N PHE A 556 -17.20 23.75 16.37
CA PHE A 556 -17.88 23.20 15.21
C PHE A 556 -18.91 24.17 14.62
N ALA A 557 -19.67 24.88 15.46
CA ALA A 557 -20.58 25.92 15.00
C ALA A 557 -19.85 27.09 14.33
N ALA A 558 -18.75 27.56 14.93
CA ALA A 558 -17.93 28.64 14.37
C ALA A 558 -17.29 28.24 13.03
N ALA A 559 -16.70 27.05 12.98
CA ALA A 559 -16.05 26.52 11.78
C ALA A 559 -17.03 26.36 10.63
N ALA A 560 -18.22 25.80 10.88
CA ALA A 560 -19.27 25.69 9.86
C ALA A 560 -19.71 27.07 9.33
N ASN A 561 -19.88 28.06 10.22
CA ASN A 561 -20.26 29.42 9.81
C ASN A 561 -19.18 30.11 8.96
N MET A 562 -17.90 29.87 9.28
CA MET A 562 -16.76 30.43 8.55
C MET A 562 -16.35 29.60 7.33
N SER A 563 -16.92 28.40 7.16
CA SER A 563 -16.44 27.39 6.19
C SER A 563 -14.95 27.06 6.37
N SER A 564 -14.53 26.92 7.63
CA SER A 564 -13.18 26.50 8.01
C SER A 564 -13.14 25.01 8.34
N ILE A 565 -11.97 24.41 8.20
CA ILE A 565 -11.74 23.00 8.53
C ILE A 565 -11.28 22.90 9.99
N VAL A 566 -11.81 21.95 10.75
CA VAL A 566 -11.41 21.75 12.15
C VAL A 566 -10.39 20.64 12.24
N PHE A 567 -9.13 20.97 12.43
CA PHE A 567 -8.14 19.95 12.77
C PHE A 567 -8.35 19.50 14.21
N VAL A 568 -8.51 18.19 14.41
CA VAL A 568 -8.61 17.54 15.72
C VAL A 568 -7.26 16.88 16.05
N PRO A 569 -6.38 17.53 16.83
CA PRO A 569 -5.13 16.90 17.26
C PRO A 569 -5.40 15.63 18.05
N TYR A 570 -4.45 14.69 18.06
CA TYR A 570 -4.63 13.47 18.86
C TYR A 570 -4.90 13.81 20.33
N GLY A 571 -5.93 13.19 20.90
CA GLY A 571 -6.39 13.37 22.26
C GLY A 571 -7.59 12.48 22.53
N VAL A 572 -7.97 12.38 23.79
CA VAL A 572 -9.20 11.69 24.22
C VAL A 572 -10.13 12.75 24.77
N TYR A 573 -11.12 13.14 23.96
CA TYR A 573 -12.05 14.23 24.26
C TYR A 573 -13.25 13.68 25.02
N ARG A 574 -13.34 13.97 26.32
CA ARG A 574 -14.47 13.52 27.14
C ARG A 574 -15.67 14.43 26.87
N VAL A 575 -16.81 13.81 26.61
CA VAL A 575 -18.08 14.50 26.39
C VAL A 575 -19.13 14.04 27.39
N THR A 576 -19.97 14.95 27.87
CA THR A 576 -21.06 14.67 28.81
C THR A 576 -22.44 14.98 28.24
N ASP A 577 -22.50 15.62 27.08
CA ASP A 577 -23.72 15.85 26.32
C ASP A 577 -23.44 15.72 24.80
N THR A 578 -24.49 15.80 24.00
CA THR A 578 -24.47 15.61 22.55
C THR A 578 -23.57 16.64 21.87
N VAL A 579 -22.60 16.15 21.09
CA VAL A 579 -21.81 16.98 20.17
C VAL A 579 -22.55 17.09 18.84
N LYS A 580 -22.89 18.31 18.45
CA LYS A 580 -23.64 18.63 17.23
C LYS A 580 -22.66 18.94 16.10
N ILE A 581 -22.78 18.20 15.00
CA ILE A 581 -22.01 18.39 13.76
C ILE A 581 -22.88 19.19 12.78
N PRO A 582 -22.62 20.50 12.55
CA PRO A 582 -23.44 21.29 11.64
C PRO A 582 -23.26 20.86 10.18
N VAL A 583 -24.28 21.12 9.36
CA VAL A 583 -24.21 20.88 7.91
C VAL A 583 -23.09 21.73 7.31
N GLY A 584 -22.24 21.09 6.49
CA GLY A 584 -21.11 21.75 5.83
C GLY A 584 -19.83 21.85 6.67
N LEU A 585 -19.81 21.29 7.88
CA LEU A 585 -18.57 21.14 8.65
C LEU A 585 -17.65 20.10 7.99
N GLU A 586 -16.35 20.41 7.97
CA GLU A 586 -15.27 19.47 7.66
C GLU A 586 -14.28 19.42 8.85
N SER A 587 -13.81 18.23 9.22
CA SER A 587 -12.94 18.00 10.40
C SER A 587 -11.97 16.84 10.21
#